data_AF-A0A6I1H2W8-F1
#
_entry.id   AF-A0A6I1H2W8-F1
#
_cell.length_a   1.000
_cell.length_b   1.000
_cell.length_c   1.000
_cell.angle_alpha   90.00
_cell.angle_beta   90.00
_cell.angle_gamma   90.00
#
_symmetry.space_group_name_H-M   'P 1'
#
loop_
_entity.id
_entity.type
_entity.pdbx_description
1 polymer ?
#
loop_
_entity_poly.entity_id
_entity_poly.type
_entity_poly.pdbx_seq_one_letter_code
_entity_poly.pdbx_strand_id
1 'polypeptide(L)'
;MSAAIATDLRLLAGQLLMTGLPGTGLDTATAQWLQQNGIRAVCLRAANVRDAAQLTRLNADLRRALGPQALIALDLAGMPSAYPAWLPQPPGAMQLCAVGDAELANGTGAATARGLRALGINWLLAPLLNLDTAAGQAPGAAHAFGGDPLLAAAMAQAWTAGCQAEGVACCARLYLPQHSAGGPLPSVDKTRSQLEEHDFVPFRQAVAQTASMMSAHVAYPALDTRQPASLSHAVMHGLLRQQWGYGGVLLTPGIGAQGEHVGARALAAGADMALLADTAQLPAALDDV
;
A
#
# COMPACT_ATOMS: atom_id res chain seq x y z
N MET A 1 17.02 -17.97 25.68
CA MET A 1 16.68 -16.54 25.52
C MET A 1 15.80 -16.14 26.71
N SER A 2 16.02 -14.98 27.35
CA SER A 2 15.18 -14.54 28.48
C SER A 2 13.78 -14.16 27.99
N ALA A 3 12.74 -14.35 28.81
CA ALA A 3 11.36 -13.95 28.49
C ALA A 3 11.24 -12.46 28.17
N ALA A 4 12.07 -11.62 28.80
CA ALA A 4 12.13 -10.18 28.50
C ALA A 4 12.64 -9.91 27.08
N ILE A 5 13.72 -10.59 26.67
CA ILE A 5 14.30 -10.44 25.31
C ILE A 5 13.31 -10.92 24.24
N ALA A 6 12.58 -12.02 24.51
CA ALA A 6 11.55 -12.50 23.59
C ALA A 6 10.39 -11.51 23.45
N THR A 7 10.02 -10.83 24.53
CA THR A 7 8.98 -9.80 24.52
C THR A 7 9.43 -8.58 23.70
N ASP A 8 10.66 -8.11 23.91
CA ASP A 8 11.20 -6.96 23.18
C ASP A 8 11.31 -7.23 21.67
N LEU A 9 11.78 -8.42 21.29
CA LEU A 9 11.86 -8.82 19.89
C LEU A 9 10.47 -8.90 19.23
N ARG A 10 9.48 -9.46 19.92
CA ARG A 10 8.09 -9.50 19.43
C ARG A 10 7.52 -8.10 19.21
N LEU A 11 7.77 -7.18 20.14
CA LEU A 11 7.31 -5.79 20.00
C LEU A 11 8.00 -5.09 18.82
N LEU A 12 9.31 -5.30 18.62
CA LEU A 12 10.05 -4.77 17.48
C LEU A 12 9.57 -5.36 16.16
N ALA A 13 9.32 -6.67 16.12
CA ALA A 13 8.77 -7.37 14.96
C ALA A 13 7.42 -6.77 14.54
N GLY A 14 6.52 -6.52 15.50
CA GLY A 14 5.23 -5.91 15.21
C GLY A 14 5.30 -4.51 14.60
N GLN A 15 6.38 -3.77 14.86
CA GLN A 15 6.61 -2.47 14.24
C GLN A 15 6.84 -2.58 12.71
N LEU A 16 7.21 -3.76 12.23
CA LEU A 16 7.43 -4.11 10.82
C LEU A 16 6.18 -4.75 10.19
N LEU A 17 5.06 -4.81 10.91
CA LEU A 17 3.82 -5.39 10.42
C LEU A 17 2.73 -4.33 10.32
N MET A 18 1.90 -4.49 9.29
CA MET A 18 0.67 -3.74 9.08
C MET A 18 -0.50 -4.70 8.98
N THR A 19 -1.65 -4.33 9.53
CA THR A 19 -2.85 -5.18 9.49
C THR A 19 -4.11 -4.42 9.09
N GLY A 20 -5.07 -5.13 8.51
CA GLY A 20 -6.46 -4.66 8.46
C GLY A 20 -7.16 -4.70 9.82
N LEU A 21 -8.43 -4.26 9.84
CA LEU A 21 -9.37 -4.43 10.95
C LEU A 21 -10.59 -5.26 10.53
N PRO A 22 -11.22 -6.00 11.46
CA PRO A 22 -12.38 -6.85 11.15
C PRO A 22 -13.67 -6.07 10.92
N GLY A 23 -13.76 -4.80 11.35
CA GLY A 23 -15.00 -4.04 11.27
C GLY A 23 -14.82 -2.52 11.33
N THR A 24 -15.92 -1.82 11.62
CA THR A 24 -16.01 -0.35 11.63
C THR A 24 -15.71 0.26 13.02
N GLY A 25 -15.28 -0.55 13.97
CA GLY A 25 -14.93 -0.12 15.32
C GLY A 25 -13.69 -0.85 15.82
N LEU A 26 -13.09 -0.32 16.89
CA LEU A 26 -11.99 -0.98 17.59
C LEU A 26 -12.52 -1.54 18.91
N ASP A 27 -12.73 -2.86 18.96
CA ASP A 27 -13.08 -3.53 20.20
C ASP A 27 -11.86 -3.72 21.11
N THR A 28 -12.13 -4.00 22.39
CA THR A 28 -11.09 -4.17 23.42
C THR A 28 -10.13 -5.30 23.10
N ALA A 29 -10.63 -6.42 22.56
CA ALA A 29 -9.81 -7.59 22.25
C ALA A 29 -8.80 -7.27 21.12
N THR A 30 -9.26 -6.62 20.07
CA THR A 30 -8.44 -6.18 18.94
C THR A 30 -7.43 -5.12 19.40
N ALA A 31 -7.83 -4.16 20.22
CA ALA A 31 -6.93 -3.14 20.76
C ALA A 31 -5.79 -3.75 21.60
N GLN A 32 -6.13 -4.65 22.53
CA GLN A 32 -5.15 -5.35 23.37
C GLN A 32 -4.22 -6.19 22.52
N TRP A 33 -4.76 -6.88 21.52
CA TRP A 33 -3.98 -7.71 20.62
C TRP A 33 -2.97 -6.87 19.83
N LEU A 34 -3.37 -5.72 19.29
CA LEU A 34 -2.43 -4.81 18.59
C LEU A 34 -1.30 -4.35 19.51
N GLN A 35 -1.63 -3.98 20.76
CA GLN A 35 -0.67 -3.50 21.75
C GLN A 35 0.31 -4.58 22.19
N GLN A 36 -0.18 -5.77 22.52
CA GLN A 36 0.64 -6.91 22.97
C GLN A 36 1.64 -7.36 21.91
N ASN A 37 1.31 -7.13 20.64
CA ASN A 37 2.17 -7.49 19.53
C ASN A 37 2.96 -6.32 18.96
N GLY A 38 2.91 -5.14 19.58
CA GLY A 38 3.68 -3.98 19.11
C GLY A 38 3.29 -3.51 17.71
N ILE A 39 2.06 -3.74 17.27
CA ILE A 39 1.59 -3.28 15.95
C ILE A 39 1.33 -1.78 16.03
N ARG A 40 1.93 -1.02 15.11
CA ARG A 40 1.69 0.44 14.98
C ARG A 40 0.98 0.84 13.69
N ALA A 41 0.85 -0.06 12.72
CA ALA A 41 0.33 0.25 11.39
C ALA A 41 -0.96 -0.51 11.10
N VAL A 42 -2.01 0.23 10.73
CA VAL A 42 -3.33 -0.32 10.39
C VAL A 42 -3.76 0.17 9.01
N CYS A 43 -4.27 -0.73 8.18
CA CYS A 43 -4.81 -0.46 6.85
C CYS A 43 -6.35 -0.56 6.88
N LEU A 44 -7.02 0.58 6.73
CA LEU A 44 -8.47 0.65 6.61
C LEU A 44 -8.89 0.48 5.15
N ARG A 45 -9.95 -0.29 4.94
CA ARG A 45 -10.57 -0.58 3.64
C ARG A 45 -12.06 -0.22 3.66
N ALA A 46 -12.75 -0.43 2.55
CA ALA A 46 -14.17 -0.10 2.41
C ALA A 46 -15.04 -0.67 3.54
N ALA A 47 -14.78 -1.91 3.96
CA ALA A 47 -15.50 -2.55 5.06
C ALA A 47 -15.35 -1.84 6.42
N ASN A 48 -14.34 -0.98 6.59
CA ASN A 48 -14.08 -0.23 7.83
C ASN A 48 -14.67 1.19 7.79
N VAL A 49 -15.22 1.63 6.66
CA VAL A 49 -15.64 3.01 6.40
C VAL A 49 -17.14 3.07 6.16
N ARG A 50 -17.89 3.65 7.11
CA ARG A 50 -19.35 3.81 7.03
C ARG A 50 -19.78 5.27 6.88
N ASP A 51 -19.32 6.12 7.80
CA ASP A 51 -19.65 7.54 7.85
C ASP A 51 -18.49 8.34 8.49
N ALA A 52 -18.48 9.67 8.28
CA ALA A 52 -17.40 10.53 8.77
C ALA A 52 -17.24 10.49 10.30
N ALA A 53 -18.36 10.43 11.04
CA ALA A 53 -18.33 10.42 12.50
C ALA A 53 -17.77 9.08 13.03
N GLN A 54 -18.14 7.97 12.40
CA GLN A 54 -17.61 6.64 12.70
C GLN A 54 -16.12 6.55 12.39
N LEU A 55 -15.68 6.99 11.21
CA LEU A 55 -14.27 6.91 10.83
C LEU A 55 -13.39 7.79 11.75
N THR A 56 -13.88 8.98 12.10
CA THR A 56 -13.18 9.87 13.05
C THR A 56 -13.04 9.21 14.42
N ARG A 57 -14.10 8.58 14.94
CA ARG A 57 -14.05 7.84 16.21
C ARG A 57 -13.07 6.67 16.14
N LEU A 58 -13.17 5.84 15.10
CA LEU A 58 -12.27 4.70 14.90
C LEU A 58 -10.80 5.12 14.89
N ASN A 59 -10.47 6.19 14.17
CA ASN A 59 -9.09 6.70 14.10
C ASN A 59 -8.61 7.30 15.41
N ALA A 60 -9.50 7.94 16.18
CA ALA A 60 -9.17 8.41 17.53
C ALA A 60 -8.92 7.25 18.50
N ASP A 61 -9.72 6.18 18.41
CA ASP A 61 -9.55 4.98 19.23
C ASP A 61 -8.25 4.24 18.89
N LEU A 62 -7.92 4.12 17.60
CA LEU A 62 -6.63 3.58 17.13
C LEU A 62 -5.45 4.40 17.65
N ARG A 63 -5.50 5.74 17.56
CA ARG A 63 -4.44 6.62 18.11
C ARG A 63 -4.30 6.48 19.63
N ARG A 64 -5.40 6.30 20.35
CA ARG A 64 -5.37 6.08 21.80
C ARG A 64 -4.75 4.73 22.16
N ALA A 65 -5.06 3.70 21.39
CA ALA A 65 -4.55 2.35 21.63
C ALA A 65 -3.07 2.19 21.22
N LEU A 66 -2.70 2.71 20.05
CA LEU A 66 -1.38 2.51 19.43
C LEU A 66 -0.39 3.65 19.73
N GLY A 67 -0.86 4.75 20.29
CA GLY A 67 -0.05 5.92 20.63
C GLY A 67 0.10 6.94 19.50
N PRO A 68 0.87 8.02 19.74
CA PRO A 68 0.96 9.16 18.84
C PRO A 68 1.67 8.86 17.50
N GLN A 69 2.44 7.77 17.45
CA GLN A 69 3.14 7.31 16.25
C GLN A 69 2.35 6.29 15.41
N ALA A 70 1.06 6.08 15.73
CA ALA A 70 0.20 5.19 14.97
C ALA A 70 0.14 5.59 13.49
N LEU A 71 0.40 4.63 12.61
CA LEU A 71 0.25 4.76 11.16
C LEU A 71 -1.12 4.21 10.77
N ILE A 72 -2.04 5.10 10.45
CA ILE A 72 -3.42 4.78 10.08
C ILE A 72 -3.56 5.06 8.59
N ALA A 73 -3.49 3.98 7.81
CA ALA A 73 -3.61 4.05 6.38
C ALA A 73 -5.05 3.85 5.91
N LEU A 74 -5.38 4.49 4.79
CA LEU A 74 -6.57 4.19 4.01
C LEU A 74 -6.13 3.61 2.66
N ASP A 75 -6.63 2.43 2.32
CA ASP A 75 -6.46 1.84 0.99
C ASP A 75 -7.41 2.49 -0.02
N LEU A 76 -7.11 3.73 -0.40
CA LEU A 76 -7.94 4.49 -1.33
C LEU A 76 -7.95 3.84 -2.73
N ALA A 77 -6.86 3.21 -3.17
CA ALA A 77 -6.81 2.55 -4.48
C ALA A 77 -7.68 1.27 -4.55
N GLY A 78 -7.90 0.60 -3.41
CA GLY A 78 -8.73 -0.61 -3.29
C GLY A 78 -10.20 -0.36 -2.99
N MET A 79 -10.64 0.91 -2.92
CA MET A 79 -12.03 1.25 -2.65
C MET A 79 -12.89 1.21 -3.94
N PRO A 80 -14.21 0.95 -3.84
CA PRO A 80 -15.10 0.92 -5.00
C PRO A 80 -15.17 2.27 -5.73
N SER A 81 -15.41 2.26 -7.04
CA SER A 81 -15.51 3.47 -7.86
C SER A 81 -16.67 4.41 -7.50
N ALA A 82 -17.72 3.89 -6.86
CA ALA A 82 -18.84 4.66 -6.34
C ALA A 82 -18.67 4.89 -4.83
N TYR A 83 -18.00 5.98 -4.49
CA TYR A 83 -17.76 6.40 -3.11
C TYR A 83 -18.93 7.19 -2.53
N PRO A 84 -19.13 7.17 -1.20
CA PRO A 84 -20.04 8.10 -0.57
C PRO A 84 -19.48 9.53 -0.64
N ALA A 85 -20.31 10.49 -1.05
CA ALA A 85 -19.91 11.87 -1.35
C ALA A 85 -19.23 12.62 -0.19
N TRP A 86 -19.39 12.15 1.04
CA TRP A 86 -18.77 12.76 2.23
C TRP A 86 -17.27 12.43 2.36
N LEU A 87 -16.77 11.36 1.74
CA LEU A 87 -15.36 10.97 1.86
C LEU A 87 -14.51 11.80 0.88
N PRO A 88 -13.49 12.54 1.38
CA PRO A 88 -12.58 13.30 0.52
C PRO A 88 -11.80 12.37 -0.40
N GLN A 89 -11.87 12.63 -1.71
CA GLN A 89 -11.30 11.76 -2.74
C GLN A 89 -10.93 12.58 -3.99
N PRO A 90 -9.91 12.15 -4.74
CA PRO A 90 -9.60 12.73 -6.02
C PRO A 90 -10.58 12.21 -7.10
N PRO A 91 -10.70 12.89 -8.25
CA PRO A 91 -11.22 12.26 -9.45
C PRO A 91 -10.36 11.03 -9.82
N GLY A 92 -10.89 10.16 -10.66
CA GLY A 92 -10.16 8.98 -11.14
C GLY A 92 -8.82 9.36 -11.76
N ALA A 93 -7.80 8.53 -11.59
CA ALA A 93 -6.45 8.85 -12.03
C ALA A 93 -6.36 9.10 -13.56
N MET A 94 -7.12 8.33 -14.35
CA MET A 94 -7.26 8.55 -15.79
C MET A 94 -7.87 9.92 -16.11
N GLN A 95 -8.77 10.44 -15.26
CA GLN A 95 -9.34 11.79 -15.45
C GLN A 95 -8.30 12.87 -15.14
N LEU A 96 -7.46 12.68 -14.12
CA LEU A 96 -6.33 13.58 -13.86
C LEU A 96 -5.35 13.60 -15.03
N CYS A 97 -5.02 12.43 -15.59
CA CYS A 97 -4.19 12.34 -16.80
C CYS A 97 -4.85 12.96 -18.03
N ALA A 98 -6.15 12.75 -18.24
CA ALA A 98 -6.86 13.33 -19.37
C ALA A 98 -6.85 14.87 -19.33
N VAL A 99 -6.85 15.46 -18.14
CA VAL A 99 -6.65 16.90 -17.96
C VAL A 99 -5.19 17.29 -18.18
N GLY A 100 -4.24 16.51 -17.66
CA GLY A 100 -2.81 16.70 -17.90
C GLY A 100 -2.20 17.93 -17.23
N ASP A 101 -2.85 18.45 -16.19
CA ASP A 101 -2.41 19.63 -15.44
C ASP A 101 -1.82 19.21 -14.08
N ALA A 102 -0.50 19.38 -13.95
CA ALA A 102 0.24 19.02 -12.74
C ALA A 102 -0.12 19.92 -11.55
N GLU A 103 -0.41 21.20 -11.76
CA GLU A 103 -0.79 22.11 -10.68
C GLU A 103 -2.17 21.72 -10.14
N LEU A 104 -3.11 21.40 -11.03
CA LEU A 104 -4.41 20.85 -10.65
C LEU A 104 -4.28 19.52 -9.90
N ALA A 105 -3.44 18.61 -10.39
CA ALA A 105 -3.19 17.32 -9.74
C ALA A 105 -2.62 17.50 -8.33
N ASN A 106 -1.68 18.44 -8.16
CA ASN A 106 -1.13 18.82 -6.85
C ASN A 106 -2.20 19.38 -5.91
N GLY A 107 -2.97 20.38 -6.36
CA GLY A 107 -4.04 20.98 -5.56
C GLY A 107 -5.12 19.97 -5.17
N THR A 108 -5.42 19.03 -6.06
CA THR A 108 -6.35 17.91 -5.82
C THR A 108 -5.81 16.96 -4.75
N GLY A 109 -4.53 16.61 -4.82
CA GLY A 109 -3.85 15.79 -3.81
C GLY A 109 -3.91 16.46 -2.44
N ALA A 110 -3.57 17.75 -2.37
CA ALA A 110 -3.64 18.53 -1.15
C ALA A 110 -5.06 18.59 -0.57
N ALA A 111 -6.08 18.90 -1.38
CA ALA A 111 -7.47 18.93 -0.91
C ALA A 111 -7.93 17.58 -0.35
N THR A 112 -7.59 16.49 -1.04
CA THR A 112 -7.90 15.12 -0.61
C THR A 112 -7.23 14.80 0.72
N ALA A 113 -5.92 15.00 0.81
CA ALA A 113 -5.13 14.70 2.01
C ALA A 113 -5.56 15.54 3.21
N ARG A 114 -5.87 16.83 3.03
CA ARG A 114 -6.39 17.69 4.11
C ARG A 114 -7.68 17.13 4.70
N GLY A 115 -8.61 16.71 3.84
CA GLY A 115 -9.86 16.11 4.26
C GLY A 115 -9.67 14.78 5.00
N LEU A 116 -8.83 13.89 4.46
CA LEU A 116 -8.54 12.60 5.09
C LEU A 116 -7.76 12.74 6.41
N ARG A 117 -6.87 13.73 6.50
CA ARG A 117 -6.16 14.09 7.73
C ARG A 117 -7.11 14.59 8.80
N ALA A 118 -8.12 15.37 8.44
CA ALA A 118 -9.16 15.81 9.38
C ALA A 118 -9.97 14.62 9.96
N LEU A 119 -10.07 13.51 9.20
CA LEU A 119 -10.67 12.26 9.66
C LEU A 119 -9.70 11.38 10.48
N GLY A 120 -8.43 11.76 10.61
CA GLY A 120 -7.42 11.06 11.39
C GLY A 120 -6.50 10.12 10.60
N ILE A 121 -6.64 10.05 9.27
CA ILE A 121 -5.76 9.29 8.37
C ILE A 121 -4.43 10.03 8.20
N ASN A 122 -3.31 9.31 8.22
CA ASN A 122 -1.97 9.89 8.01
C ASN A 122 -1.14 9.15 6.96
N TRP A 123 -1.70 8.10 6.35
CA TRP A 123 -1.06 7.37 5.27
C TRP A 123 -2.09 6.98 4.21
N LEU A 124 -1.79 7.19 2.93
CA LEU A 124 -2.64 6.80 1.82
C LEU A 124 -1.94 5.73 1.01
N LEU A 125 -2.60 4.61 0.79
CA LEU A 125 -2.11 3.58 -0.12
C LEU A 125 -2.52 3.91 -1.56
N ALA A 126 -1.99 5.03 -2.03
CA ALA A 126 -2.20 5.65 -3.33
C ALA A 126 -1.00 6.58 -3.63
N PRO A 127 -0.70 6.88 -4.91
CA PRO A 127 -1.47 6.52 -6.10
C PRO A 127 -1.22 5.08 -6.61
N LEU A 128 -2.17 4.56 -7.39
CA LEU A 128 -2.01 3.32 -8.14
C LEU A 128 -1.39 3.63 -9.51
N LEU A 129 -0.14 3.27 -9.75
CA LEU A 129 0.63 3.71 -10.92
C LEU A 129 0.46 2.79 -12.14
N ASN A 130 -0.73 2.23 -12.31
CA ASN A 130 -1.04 1.31 -13.38
C ASN A 130 -1.25 2.04 -14.70
N LEU A 131 -0.64 1.52 -15.77
CA LEU A 131 -0.79 2.05 -17.13
C LEU A 131 -1.78 1.27 -18.00
N ASP A 132 -2.03 0.01 -17.68
CA ASP A 132 -2.88 -0.84 -18.49
C ASP A 132 -4.36 -0.66 -18.14
N THR A 133 -5.13 -0.21 -19.13
CA THR A 133 -6.59 -0.01 -19.08
C THR A 133 -7.36 -1.16 -19.74
N ALA A 134 -6.69 -2.11 -20.40
CA ALA A 134 -7.35 -3.18 -21.16
C ALA A 134 -8.10 -4.17 -20.25
N ALA A 135 -7.74 -4.24 -18.97
CA ALA A 135 -8.50 -4.95 -17.95
C ALA A 135 -9.60 -4.05 -17.36
N GLY A 136 -10.57 -3.63 -18.18
CA GLY A 136 -11.73 -2.83 -17.74
C GLY A 136 -12.61 -3.48 -16.65
N GLN A 137 -12.23 -4.64 -16.13
CA GLN A 137 -12.91 -5.39 -15.06
C GLN A 137 -12.01 -5.66 -13.83
N ALA A 138 -10.76 -5.20 -13.80
CA ALA A 138 -9.89 -5.40 -12.64
C ALA A 138 -10.24 -4.42 -11.49
N PRO A 139 -10.24 -4.87 -10.22
CA PRO A 139 -10.35 -3.97 -9.07
C PRO A 139 -9.29 -2.84 -9.16
N GLY A 140 -9.72 -1.59 -9.07
CA GLY A 140 -8.83 -0.43 -9.15
C GLY A 140 -8.63 0.17 -10.55
N ALA A 141 -9.30 -0.33 -11.60
CA ALA A 141 -9.18 0.22 -12.96
C ALA A 141 -9.51 1.73 -13.06
N ALA A 142 -10.45 2.23 -12.25
CA ALA A 142 -10.76 3.66 -12.15
C ALA A 142 -9.63 4.52 -11.54
N HIS A 143 -8.67 3.86 -10.88
CA HIS A 143 -7.50 4.46 -10.24
C HIS A 143 -6.22 4.30 -11.08
N ALA A 144 -6.29 3.69 -12.28
CA ALA A 144 -5.17 3.64 -13.22
C ALA A 144 -5.02 4.97 -13.97
N PHE A 145 -3.78 5.39 -14.25
CA PHE A 145 -3.46 6.68 -14.87
C PHE A 145 -3.56 6.65 -16.42
N GLY A 146 -3.72 5.48 -17.03
CA GLY A 146 -3.84 5.34 -18.49
C GLY A 146 -2.51 5.05 -19.19
N GLY A 147 -2.52 5.04 -20.53
CA GLY A 147 -1.47 4.38 -21.33
C GLY A 147 -0.14 5.12 -21.51
N ASP A 148 -0.06 6.44 -21.28
CA ASP A 148 1.20 7.21 -21.39
C ASP A 148 1.99 7.15 -20.08
N PRO A 149 3.17 6.47 -20.06
CA PRO A 149 3.96 6.32 -18.84
C PRO A 149 4.49 7.63 -18.27
N LEU A 150 4.85 8.59 -19.11
CA LEU A 150 5.46 9.85 -18.67
C LEU A 150 4.41 10.79 -18.09
N LEU A 151 3.24 10.86 -18.74
CA LEU A 151 2.12 11.65 -18.22
C LEU A 151 1.62 11.08 -16.89
N ALA A 152 1.45 9.76 -16.81
CA ALA A 152 1.07 9.08 -15.57
C ALA A 152 2.04 9.38 -14.43
N ALA A 153 3.35 9.31 -14.71
CA ALA A 153 4.38 9.62 -13.74
C ALA A 153 4.29 11.07 -13.24
N ALA A 154 4.17 12.05 -14.15
CA ALA A 154 4.09 13.46 -13.82
C ALA A 154 2.85 13.79 -12.97
N MET A 155 1.68 13.28 -13.36
CA MET A 155 0.43 13.51 -12.60
C MET A 155 0.47 12.86 -11.23
N ALA A 156 0.97 11.63 -11.13
CA ALA A 156 1.06 10.93 -9.86
C ALA A 156 2.08 11.54 -8.90
N GLN A 157 3.21 12.03 -9.41
CA GLN A 157 4.19 12.80 -8.64
C GLN A 157 3.56 14.09 -8.10
N ALA A 158 2.90 14.86 -8.96
CA ALA A 158 2.26 16.11 -8.56
C ALA A 158 1.19 15.88 -7.48
N TRP A 159 0.33 14.89 -7.67
CA TRP A 159 -0.69 14.47 -6.68
C TRP A 159 -0.06 14.03 -5.36
N THR A 160 0.98 13.19 -5.42
CA THR A 160 1.74 12.73 -4.24
C THR A 160 2.34 13.90 -3.47
N ALA A 161 2.96 14.85 -4.17
CA ALA A 161 3.54 16.04 -3.56
C ALA A 161 2.48 16.87 -2.83
N GLY A 162 1.29 17.03 -3.42
CA GLY A 162 0.15 17.70 -2.78
C GLY A 162 -0.32 17.01 -1.51
N CYS A 163 -0.47 15.68 -1.55
CA CYS A 163 -0.86 14.90 -0.37
C CYS A 163 0.16 15.02 0.77
N GLN A 164 1.44 14.88 0.45
CA GLN A 164 2.51 14.90 1.46
C GLN A 164 2.73 16.29 2.05
N ALA A 165 2.50 17.37 1.28
CA ALA A 165 2.53 18.74 1.79
C ALA A 165 1.50 19.00 2.90
N GLU A 166 0.38 18.26 2.91
CA GLU A 166 -0.65 18.34 3.94
C GLU A 166 -0.38 17.43 5.14
N GLY A 167 0.76 16.73 5.15
CA GLY A 167 1.20 15.84 6.23
C GLY A 167 0.61 14.44 6.18
N VAL A 168 0.22 13.97 4.99
CA VAL A 168 -0.26 12.60 4.76
C VAL A 168 0.71 11.87 3.85
N ALA A 169 1.33 10.79 4.36
CA ALA A 169 2.26 9.98 3.57
C ALA A 169 1.54 9.29 2.41
N CYS A 170 2.21 9.10 1.28
CA CYS A 170 1.69 8.35 0.14
C CYS A 170 2.50 7.07 -0.09
N CYS A 171 1.80 6.01 -0.50
CA CYS A 171 2.38 4.76 -0.93
C CYS A 171 2.07 4.54 -2.42
N ALA A 172 3.08 4.71 -3.27
CA ALA A 172 2.93 4.38 -4.68
C ALA A 172 2.85 2.85 -4.84
N ARG A 173 1.80 2.36 -5.50
CA ARG A 173 1.51 0.93 -5.58
C ARG A 173 1.86 0.36 -6.95
N LEU A 174 2.74 -0.63 -6.95
CA LEU A 174 3.07 -1.46 -8.10
C LEU A 174 2.04 -2.58 -8.21
N TYR A 175 1.17 -2.50 -9.20
CA TYR A 175 0.23 -3.56 -9.51
C TYR A 175 0.20 -3.76 -11.02
N LEU A 176 0.54 -4.93 -11.54
CA LEU A 176 0.43 -5.21 -12.96
C LEU A 176 -0.08 -6.66 -13.08
N PRO A 177 -1.37 -6.93 -13.19
CA PRO A 177 -1.80 -8.19 -13.78
C PRO A 177 -2.41 -7.89 -15.13
N GLN A 178 -1.75 -8.37 -16.19
CA GLN A 178 -2.32 -8.38 -17.53
C GLN A 178 -3.08 -9.69 -17.82
N HIS A 179 -2.79 -10.77 -17.09
CA HIS A 179 -3.48 -12.06 -17.20
C HIS A 179 -3.40 -12.87 -15.89
N SER A 180 -4.53 -13.42 -15.45
CA SER A 180 -4.53 -14.61 -14.60
C SER A 180 -4.32 -15.82 -15.51
N ALA A 181 -3.07 -16.11 -15.86
CA ALA A 181 -2.73 -17.24 -16.73
C ALA A 181 -2.89 -18.57 -15.96
N GLY A 182 -4.12 -19.06 -15.81
CA GLY A 182 -4.48 -20.44 -15.45
C GLY A 182 -3.93 -21.03 -14.13
N GLY A 183 -3.08 -20.31 -13.39
CA GLY A 183 -2.47 -20.72 -12.13
C GLY A 183 -2.97 -19.90 -10.94
N PRO A 184 -2.58 -20.27 -9.70
CA PRO A 184 -3.08 -19.64 -8.48
C PRO A 184 -2.57 -18.20 -8.26
N LEU A 185 -1.55 -17.76 -9.01
CA LEU A 185 -0.92 -16.45 -8.88
C LEU A 185 -1.01 -15.68 -10.22
N PRO A 186 -1.41 -14.39 -10.23
CA PRO A 186 -1.35 -13.57 -11.43
C PRO A 186 0.10 -13.42 -11.94
N SER A 187 0.26 -13.29 -13.25
CA SER A 187 1.58 -13.19 -13.89
C SER A 187 1.63 -12.08 -14.94
N VAL A 188 2.81 -11.49 -15.14
CA VAL A 188 3.10 -10.53 -16.21
C VAL A 188 4.10 -11.16 -17.17
N ASP A 189 3.59 -11.53 -18.36
CA ASP A 189 4.40 -12.10 -19.43
C ASP A 189 4.95 -11.00 -20.34
N LYS A 190 5.76 -10.11 -19.75
CA LYS A 190 6.52 -9.08 -20.46
C LYS A 190 8.00 -9.31 -20.26
N THR A 191 8.77 -9.01 -21.29
CA THR A 191 10.23 -8.98 -21.19
C THR A 191 10.69 -7.86 -20.26
N ARG A 192 11.91 -7.98 -19.73
CA ARG A 192 12.53 -6.95 -18.90
C ARG A 192 12.57 -5.59 -19.61
N SER A 193 12.85 -5.55 -20.91
CA SER A 193 12.90 -4.30 -21.69
C SER A 193 11.53 -3.63 -21.76
N GLN A 194 10.48 -4.39 -22.08
CA GLN A 194 9.10 -3.87 -22.12
C GLN A 194 8.67 -3.29 -20.76
N LEU A 195 9.02 -3.98 -19.67
CA LEU A 195 8.73 -3.48 -18.32
C LEU A 195 9.49 -2.17 -18.04
N GLU A 196 10.78 -2.08 -18.37
CA GLU A 196 11.59 -0.88 -18.14
C GLU A 196 11.16 0.32 -18.99
N GLU A 197 10.74 0.09 -20.23
CA GLU A 197 10.36 1.13 -21.19
C GLU A 197 8.93 1.64 -21.00
N HIS A 198 8.06 0.86 -20.35
CA HIS A 198 6.64 1.19 -20.20
C HIS A 198 6.21 1.12 -18.73
N ASP A 199 6.04 -0.08 -18.19
CA ASP A 199 5.35 -0.29 -16.91
C ASP A 199 6.09 0.27 -15.69
N PHE A 200 7.43 0.27 -15.71
CA PHE A 200 8.27 0.73 -14.60
C PHE A 200 8.58 2.21 -14.63
N VAL A 201 8.31 2.91 -15.73
CA VAL A 201 8.60 4.34 -15.86
C VAL A 201 7.94 5.17 -14.75
N PRO A 202 6.63 5.02 -14.43
CA PRO A 202 6.01 5.78 -13.35
C PRO A 202 6.60 5.46 -11.98
N PHE A 203 6.96 4.19 -11.74
CA PHE A 203 7.52 3.74 -10.47
C PHE A 203 8.91 4.28 -10.24
N ARG A 204 9.78 4.20 -11.25
CA ARG A 204 11.13 4.73 -11.19
C ARG A 204 11.12 6.23 -10.94
N GLN A 205 10.17 6.95 -11.51
CA GLN A 205 10.02 8.38 -11.25
C GLN A 205 9.46 8.66 -9.85
N ALA A 206 8.59 7.81 -9.31
CA ALA A 206 8.02 7.97 -7.97
C ALA A 206 9.05 7.80 -6.84
N VAL A 207 10.14 7.05 -7.08
CA VAL A 207 11.22 6.77 -6.12
C VAL A 207 11.73 8.01 -5.38
N ALA A 208 11.85 9.14 -6.07
CA ALA A 208 12.41 10.37 -5.51
C ALA A 208 11.43 11.13 -4.61
N GLN A 209 10.13 10.82 -4.65
CA GLN A 209 9.10 11.64 -4.03
C GLN A 209 8.22 10.89 -3.02
N THR A 210 8.06 9.57 -3.11
CA THR A 210 7.10 8.85 -2.27
C THR A 210 7.70 8.39 -0.94
N ALA A 211 6.98 8.67 0.16
CA ALA A 211 7.33 8.17 1.49
C ALA A 211 7.37 6.64 1.57
N SER A 212 6.48 5.96 0.85
CA SER A 212 6.49 4.51 0.73
C SER A 212 6.19 4.01 -0.70
N MET A 213 6.54 2.77 -0.98
CA MET A 213 6.16 2.04 -2.19
C MET A 213 5.69 0.64 -1.81
N MET A 214 4.63 0.18 -2.47
CA MET A 214 4.09 -1.16 -2.29
C MET A 214 4.38 -2.00 -3.53
N SER A 215 5.02 -3.15 -3.35
CA SER A 215 5.26 -4.13 -4.42
C SER A 215 3.99 -4.91 -4.78
N ALA A 216 4.04 -5.69 -5.85
CA ALA A 216 2.94 -6.55 -6.30
C ALA A 216 3.12 -8.00 -5.80
N HIS A 217 2.03 -8.68 -5.45
CA HIS A 217 2.05 -10.13 -5.28
C HIS A 217 1.69 -10.80 -6.61
N VAL A 218 2.60 -10.64 -7.58
CA VAL A 218 2.45 -11.05 -8.97
C VAL A 218 3.77 -11.66 -9.42
N ALA A 219 3.71 -12.69 -10.26
CA ALA A 219 4.89 -13.29 -10.88
C ALA A 219 5.40 -12.41 -12.03
N TYR A 220 6.70 -12.14 -12.04
CA TYR A 220 7.40 -11.51 -13.17
C TYR A 220 8.52 -12.45 -13.61
N PRO A 221 8.26 -13.42 -14.50
CA PRO A 221 9.26 -14.40 -14.91
C PRO A 221 10.55 -13.77 -15.47
N ALA A 222 10.45 -12.58 -16.08
CA ALA A 222 11.59 -11.80 -16.55
C ALA A 222 12.49 -11.24 -15.43
N LEU A 223 12.04 -11.27 -14.17
CA LEU A 223 12.78 -10.80 -12.99
C LEU A 223 13.14 -11.94 -12.04
N ASP A 224 12.16 -12.79 -11.73
CA ASP A 224 12.31 -13.94 -10.86
C ASP A 224 11.29 -15.01 -11.26
N THR A 225 11.78 -16.19 -11.62
CA THR A 225 10.96 -17.32 -12.05
C THR A 225 10.39 -18.14 -10.91
N ARG A 226 10.81 -17.87 -9.66
CA ARG A 226 10.49 -18.71 -8.49
C ARG A 226 9.53 -18.04 -7.52
N GLN A 227 9.61 -16.73 -7.36
CA GLN A 227 8.86 -16.00 -6.35
C GLN A 227 8.05 -14.84 -6.95
N PRO A 228 6.86 -14.53 -6.40
CA PRO A 228 6.18 -13.27 -6.70
C PRO A 228 7.05 -12.08 -6.31
N ALA A 229 6.89 -10.94 -6.98
CA ALA A 229 7.68 -9.73 -6.74
C ALA A 229 7.77 -9.32 -5.26
N SER A 230 6.64 -9.35 -4.52
CA SER A 230 6.61 -9.03 -3.08
C SER A 230 7.43 -9.95 -2.16
N LEU A 231 7.82 -11.15 -2.63
CA LEU A 231 8.63 -12.13 -1.89
C LEU A 231 9.95 -12.44 -2.58
N SER A 232 10.28 -11.71 -3.66
CA SER A 232 11.51 -11.92 -4.41
C SER A 232 12.59 -10.95 -3.93
N HIS A 233 13.71 -11.49 -3.45
CA HIS A 233 14.88 -10.68 -3.11
C HIS A 233 15.47 -9.97 -4.34
N ALA A 234 15.40 -10.60 -5.52
CA ALA A 234 15.84 -9.99 -6.77
C ALA A 234 15.02 -8.73 -7.10
N VAL A 235 13.73 -8.72 -6.80
CA VAL A 235 12.85 -7.56 -7.01
C VAL A 235 12.95 -6.56 -5.86
N MET A 236 12.61 -6.97 -4.63
CA MET A 236 12.50 -6.07 -3.48
C MET A 236 13.85 -5.42 -3.14
N HIS A 237 14.93 -6.21 -3.06
CA HIS A 237 16.26 -5.68 -2.77
C HIS A 237 17.02 -5.33 -4.06
N GLY A 238 17.13 -6.27 -5.00
CA GLY A 238 17.95 -6.09 -6.21
C GLY A 238 17.46 -4.97 -7.12
N LEU A 239 16.16 -4.91 -7.41
CA LEU A 239 15.59 -3.89 -8.28
C LEU A 239 15.27 -2.60 -7.52
N LEU A 240 14.39 -2.67 -6.52
CA LEU A 240 13.86 -1.46 -5.86
C LEU A 240 14.92 -0.76 -5.00
N ARG A 241 15.67 -1.49 -4.17
CA ARG A 241 16.72 -0.89 -3.32
C ARG A 241 17.99 -0.57 -4.08
N GLN A 242 18.56 -1.53 -4.80
CA GLN A 242 19.89 -1.36 -5.41
C GLN A 242 19.81 -0.61 -6.74
N GLN A 243 19.06 -1.11 -7.72
CA GLN A 243 19.05 -0.50 -9.07
C GLN A 243 18.31 0.83 -9.12
N TRP A 244 17.14 0.93 -8.46
CA TRP A 244 16.36 2.17 -8.45
C TRP A 244 16.77 3.12 -7.32
N GLY A 245 17.51 2.65 -6.31
CA GLY A 245 17.96 3.49 -5.21
C GLY A 245 16.83 3.95 -4.29
N TYR A 246 15.74 3.19 -4.18
CA TYR A 246 14.62 3.58 -3.33
C TYR A 246 15.04 3.62 -1.86
N GLY A 247 14.84 4.76 -1.21
CA GLY A 247 15.22 5.00 0.19
C GLY A 247 14.06 5.09 1.18
N GLY A 248 12.80 5.10 0.71
CA GLY A 248 11.61 5.14 1.56
C GLY A 248 11.20 3.77 2.09
N VAL A 249 9.95 3.60 2.54
CA VAL A 249 9.46 2.33 3.11
C VAL A 249 8.92 1.40 2.00
N LEU A 250 9.44 0.19 1.91
CA LEU A 250 8.94 -0.88 1.03
C LEU A 250 7.90 -1.74 1.75
N LEU A 251 6.71 -1.79 1.15
CA LEU A 251 5.56 -2.55 1.65
C LEU A 251 5.25 -3.73 0.72
N THR A 252 4.75 -4.81 1.31
CA THR A 252 4.03 -5.84 0.56
C THR A 252 2.55 -5.50 0.45
N PRO A 253 1.81 -6.07 -0.52
CA PRO A 253 0.35 -6.07 -0.45
C PRO A 253 -0.11 -7.07 0.63
N GLY A 254 -1.43 -7.22 0.79
CA GLY A 254 -1.99 -8.22 1.71
C GLY A 254 -1.61 -9.64 1.31
N ILE A 255 -0.60 -10.22 1.97
CA ILE A 255 0.00 -11.53 1.63
C ILE A 255 -0.35 -12.66 2.61
N GLY A 256 -1.18 -12.39 3.62
CA GLY A 256 -1.39 -13.29 4.78
C GLY A 256 -2.00 -14.67 4.49
N ALA A 257 -2.53 -14.94 3.30
CA ALA A 257 -3.06 -16.26 2.91
C ALA A 257 -2.06 -17.14 2.12
N GLN A 258 -0.79 -16.73 1.99
CA GLN A 258 0.17 -17.30 1.02
C GLN A 258 1.16 -18.31 1.63
N GLY A 259 0.76 -19.00 2.69
CA GLY A 259 1.55 -20.02 3.38
C GLY A 259 2.26 -19.53 4.63
N GLU A 260 3.05 -20.43 5.23
CA GLU A 260 3.74 -20.20 6.50
C GLU A 260 4.79 -19.08 6.41
N HIS A 261 5.01 -18.38 7.52
CA HIS A 261 6.10 -17.41 7.70
C HIS A 261 6.11 -16.26 6.67
N VAL A 262 4.96 -15.91 6.09
CA VAL A 262 4.92 -14.97 4.96
C VAL A 262 5.45 -13.58 5.30
N GLY A 263 5.26 -13.12 6.55
CA GLY A 263 5.82 -11.86 7.05
C GLY A 263 7.35 -11.90 7.09
N ALA A 264 7.94 -12.93 7.72
CA ALA A 264 9.39 -13.11 7.77
C ALA A 264 10.01 -13.24 6.37
N ARG A 265 9.34 -13.97 5.45
CA ARG A 265 9.78 -14.10 4.05
C ARG A 265 9.76 -12.76 3.31
N ALA A 266 8.75 -11.93 3.54
CA ALA A 266 8.67 -10.59 2.96
C ALA A 266 9.81 -9.69 3.45
N LEU A 267 10.07 -9.70 4.77
CA LEU A 267 11.19 -8.96 5.35
C LEU A 267 12.54 -9.46 4.81
N ALA A 268 12.74 -10.78 4.74
CA ALA A 268 13.94 -11.39 4.17
C ALA A 268 14.13 -11.08 2.67
N ALA A 269 13.05 -10.86 1.93
CA ALA A 269 13.12 -10.39 0.54
C ALA A 269 13.58 -8.92 0.44
N GLY A 270 13.40 -8.12 1.50
CA GLY A 270 13.79 -6.71 1.55
C GLY A 270 12.63 -5.72 1.72
N ALA A 271 11.43 -6.18 2.10
CA ALA A 271 10.39 -5.29 2.60
C ALA A 271 10.78 -4.74 3.98
N ASP A 272 10.39 -3.51 4.31
CA ASP A 272 10.50 -3.01 5.70
C ASP A 272 9.19 -3.18 6.46
N MET A 273 8.08 -3.38 5.73
CA MET A 273 6.79 -3.62 6.34
C MET A 273 5.94 -4.62 5.55
N ALA A 274 5.43 -5.64 6.24
CA ALA A 274 4.53 -6.63 5.65
C ALA A 274 3.08 -6.32 5.99
N LEU A 275 2.23 -6.15 4.96
CA LEU A 275 0.78 -6.05 5.14
C LEU A 275 0.15 -7.43 5.21
N LEU A 276 -0.49 -7.72 6.34
CA LEU A 276 -1.21 -8.96 6.59
C LEU A 276 -2.71 -8.70 6.36
N ALA A 277 -3.37 -9.61 5.66
CA ALA A 277 -4.63 -9.29 5.00
C ALA A 277 -5.76 -9.03 6.00
N ASP A 278 -5.81 -9.70 7.14
CA ASP A 278 -6.75 -9.42 8.23
C ASP A 278 -6.16 -9.75 9.61
N THR A 279 -6.88 -9.40 10.67
CA THR A 279 -6.48 -9.69 12.05
C THR A 279 -6.51 -11.17 12.41
N ALA A 280 -7.28 -11.99 11.70
CA ALA A 280 -7.38 -13.41 11.95
C ALA A 280 -6.10 -14.17 11.53
N GLN A 281 -5.35 -13.62 10.58
CA GLN A 281 -4.10 -14.20 10.07
C GLN A 281 -2.86 -13.79 10.87
N LEU A 282 -3.00 -12.87 11.82
CA LEU A 282 -1.85 -12.30 12.54
C LEU A 282 -1.20 -13.20 13.60
N PRO A 283 -1.92 -14.06 14.35
CA PRO A 283 -1.28 -14.94 15.32
C PRO A 283 -0.19 -15.82 14.70
N ALA A 284 -0.45 -16.40 13.53
CA ALA A 284 0.53 -17.18 12.79
C ALA A 284 1.73 -16.33 12.33
N ALA A 285 1.51 -15.09 11.89
CA ALA A 285 2.59 -14.25 11.38
C ALA A 285 3.54 -13.70 12.47
N LEU A 286 3.11 -13.62 13.73
CA LEU A 286 3.88 -13.04 14.84
C LEU A 286 4.63 -14.05 15.68
N ASP A 287 4.21 -15.32 15.69
CA ASP A 287 4.96 -16.39 16.35
C ASP A 287 6.23 -16.78 15.55
N ASP A 288 6.44 -16.12 14.41
CA ASP A 288 7.37 -16.50 13.35
C ASP A 288 8.39 -15.40 12.92
N VAL A 289 8.34 -14.21 13.53
CA VAL A 289 9.31 -13.11 13.32
C VAL A 289 10.20 -12.98 14.55
#